data_AF-V4N6T9-F1
#
_entry.id   AF-V4N6T9-F1
#
_cell.length_a   1.000
_cell.length_b   1.000
_cell.length_c   1.000
_cell.angle_alpha   90.00
_cell.angle_beta   90.00
_cell.angle_gamma   90.00
#
_symmetry.space_group_name_H-M   'P 1'
#
loop_
_entity.id
_entity.type
_entity.pdbx_description
1 polymer ?
#
loop_
_entity_poly.entity_id
_entity_poly.type
_entity_poly.pdbx_seq_one_letter_code
_entity_poly.pdbx_strand_id
1 'polypeptide(L)'
;MKLSRLGMLGLLVVVAACSSKPVPPVAVQAVLPVPPSPPVETARIHDSETAALAAYPKYARRDGGKLILSYDGRDIARLTSSPATDCEGWETCSLWSFAGVVRLTEGPVIVVRREHGEGENYVLFDRRGHREWLMGPPLASPDGRHVAAGLMSSMISTGLTEIVDWQSTPHRFQDSETSCHPVAWQSASHLKLSCNRDDDGETPPFDAEAHLVGGVWQLVAKPQVAAFKPRPLRDKATQAEGDAWEQGKGVEILP
;
A
#
# COMPACT_ATOMS: atom_id res chain seq x y z
N MET A 1 45.55 66.39 -16.75
CA MET A 1 45.45 66.83 -18.16
C MET A 1 44.12 66.38 -18.74
N LYS A 2 43.41 67.33 -19.36
CA LYS A 2 42.26 67.23 -20.29
C LYS A 2 40.96 66.53 -19.85
N LEU A 3 40.00 67.41 -19.50
CA LEU A 3 38.54 67.27 -19.55
C LEU A 3 38.02 66.81 -20.92
N SER A 4 36.82 66.19 -20.91
CA SER A 4 35.62 66.42 -21.79
C SER A 4 34.84 65.10 -21.95
N ARG A 5 33.51 64.98 -21.97
CA ARG A 5 32.38 65.92 -22.05
C ARG A 5 31.08 65.18 -21.66
N LEU A 6 30.11 65.96 -21.18
CA LEU A 6 28.71 65.62 -20.91
C LEU A 6 27.96 65.00 -22.10
N GLY A 7 26.94 64.19 -21.78
CA GLY A 7 25.84 63.81 -22.68
C GLY A 7 24.56 63.54 -21.90
N MET A 8 23.76 64.59 -21.70
CA MET A 8 22.38 64.60 -21.21
C MET A 8 21.46 63.71 -22.06
N LEU A 9 20.57 62.93 -21.45
CA LEU A 9 19.34 62.46 -22.09
C LEU A 9 18.20 62.49 -21.08
N GLY A 10 17.23 63.35 -21.38
CA GLY A 10 16.11 63.71 -20.52
C GLY A 10 15.05 62.62 -20.42
N LEU A 11 14.45 62.56 -19.23
CA LEU A 11 13.31 61.72 -18.91
C LEU A 11 12.02 62.40 -19.43
N LEU A 12 11.35 61.78 -20.39
CA LEU A 12 10.00 62.16 -20.82
C LEU A 12 8.99 61.46 -19.90
N VAL A 13 8.31 62.24 -19.04
CA VAL A 13 7.19 61.76 -18.23
C VAL A 13 5.91 61.88 -19.06
N VAL A 14 5.36 60.75 -19.48
CA VAL A 14 4.04 60.68 -20.11
C VAL A 14 2.98 60.57 -19.02
N VAL A 15 2.22 61.66 -18.80
CA VAL A 15 1.04 61.64 -17.92
C VAL A 15 -0.10 61.00 -18.70
N ALA A 16 -0.32 59.69 -18.49
CA ALA A 16 -1.51 59.01 -18.99
C ALA A 16 -2.72 59.42 -18.15
N ALA A 17 -3.63 60.18 -18.76
CA ALA A 17 -4.93 60.49 -18.18
C ALA A 17 -5.78 59.21 -18.12
N CYS A 18 -5.88 58.60 -16.94
CA CYS A 18 -6.75 57.45 -16.70
C CYS A 18 -8.22 57.90 -16.81
N SER A 19 -8.86 57.50 -17.92
CA SER A 19 -10.30 57.59 -18.12
C SER A 19 -11.00 56.62 -17.17
N SER A 20 -11.68 57.17 -16.16
CA SER A 20 -12.46 56.43 -15.16
C SER A 20 -13.82 56.01 -15.74
N LYS A 21 -13.83 55.02 -16.64
CA LYS A 21 -15.06 54.30 -16.94
C LYS A 21 -15.34 53.29 -15.82
N PRO A 22 -16.50 53.35 -15.14
CA PRO A 22 -16.86 52.36 -14.13
C PRO A 22 -17.00 50.98 -14.79
N VAL A 23 -16.26 50.01 -14.25
CA VAL A 23 -16.32 48.61 -14.67
C VAL A 23 -17.72 48.07 -14.31
N PRO A 24 -18.45 47.46 -15.26
CA PRO A 24 -19.74 46.87 -14.94
C PRO A 24 -19.57 45.77 -13.89
N PRO A 25 -20.49 45.64 -12.93
CA PRO A 25 -20.40 44.61 -11.89
C PRO A 25 -20.41 43.23 -12.52
N VAL A 26 -19.34 42.47 -12.29
CA VAL A 26 -19.26 41.06 -12.68
C VAL A 26 -20.32 40.31 -11.86
N ALA A 27 -21.32 39.76 -12.55
CA ALA A 27 -22.30 38.88 -11.93
C ALA A 27 -21.57 37.65 -11.39
N VAL A 28 -21.46 37.55 -10.06
CA VAL A 28 -20.93 36.38 -9.38
C VAL A 28 -21.91 35.23 -9.65
N GLN A 29 -21.57 34.34 -10.58
CA GLN A 29 -22.28 33.09 -10.73
C GLN A 29 -22.13 32.32 -9.42
N ALA A 30 -23.26 31.98 -8.81
CA ALA A 30 -23.28 31.11 -7.65
C ALA A 30 -22.62 29.78 -8.05
N VAL A 31 -21.47 29.49 -7.45
CA VAL A 31 -20.80 28.20 -7.60
C VAL A 31 -21.78 27.16 -7.07
N LEU A 32 -22.33 26.33 -7.97
CA LEU A 32 -23.17 25.22 -7.57
C LEU A 32 -22.36 24.33 -6.62
N PRO A 33 -22.91 23.92 -5.46
CA PRO A 33 -22.21 23.03 -4.55
C PRO A 33 -21.85 21.76 -5.30
N VAL A 34 -20.55 21.43 -5.31
CA VAL A 34 -20.07 20.17 -5.86
C VAL A 34 -20.79 19.05 -5.08
N PRO A 35 -21.52 18.15 -5.75
CA PRO A 35 -22.16 17.04 -5.06
C PRO A 35 -21.07 16.26 -4.30
N PRO A 36 -21.33 15.83 -3.05
CA PRO A 36 -20.35 15.07 -2.30
C PRO A 36 -19.96 13.85 -3.14
N SER A 37 -18.65 13.65 -3.33
CA SER A 37 -18.13 12.43 -3.93
C SER A 37 -18.77 11.23 -3.23
N PRO A 38 -19.21 10.19 -3.97
CA PRO A 38 -19.72 8.99 -3.33
C PRO A 38 -18.71 8.51 -2.28
N PRO A 39 -19.19 7.99 -1.13
CA PRO A 39 -18.30 7.53 -0.08
C PRO A 39 -17.31 6.55 -0.70
N VAL A 40 -16.02 6.82 -0.50
CA VAL A 40 -14.94 5.91 -0.89
C VAL A 40 -15.28 4.59 -0.23
N GLU A 41 -15.67 3.60 -1.04
CA GLU A 41 -15.92 2.25 -0.58
C GLU A 41 -14.63 1.77 0.07
N THR A 42 -14.57 1.84 1.39
CA THR A 42 -13.42 1.39 2.16
C THR A 42 -13.24 -0.07 1.78
N ALA A 43 -12.13 -0.35 1.14
CA ALA A 43 -11.69 -1.69 0.87
C ALA A 43 -11.80 -2.56 2.12
N ARG A 44 -12.32 -3.78 1.98
CA ARG A 44 -12.52 -4.70 3.10
C ARG A 44 -11.89 -6.03 2.78
N ILE A 45 -11.12 -6.50 3.77
CA ILE A 45 -10.70 -7.88 3.89
C ILE A 45 -11.78 -8.58 4.71
N HIS A 46 -12.11 -9.80 4.32
CA HIS A 46 -13.10 -10.64 5.01
C HIS A 46 -12.39 -11.87 5.58
N ASP A 47 -12.84 -12.29 6.77
CA ASP A 47 -12.33 -13.51 7.43
C ASP A 47 -12.74 -14.80 6.68
N SER A 48 -13.82 -14.71 5.89
CA SER A 48 -14.37 -15.81 5.09
C SER A 48 -14.27 -15.49 3.61
N GLU A 49 -13.67 -16.41 2.86
CA GLU A 49 -13.61 -16.33 1.40
C GLU A 49 -15.01 -16.24 0.78
N THR A 50 -16.00 -16.97 1.29
CA THR A 50 -17.36 -16.92 0.76
C THR A 50 -17.93 -15.50 0.83
N ALA A 51 -17.69 -14.80 1.94
CA ALA A 51 -18.10 -13.40 2.09
C ALA A 51 -17.33 -12.49 1.13
N ALA A 52 -16.02 -12.70 0.97
CA ALA A 52 -15.20 -11.93 0.03
C ALA A 52 -15.67 -12.13 -1.43
N LEU A 53 -15.85 -13.38 -1.87
CA LEU A 53 -16.31 -13.71 -3.22
C LEU A 53 -17.72 -13.16 -3.50
N ALA A 54 -18.60 -13.15 -2.49
CA ALA A 54 -19.92 -12.54 -2.62
C ALA A 54 -19.85 -11.01 -2.77
N ALA A 55 -18.95 -10.35 -2.04
CA ALA A 55 -18.77 -8.90 -2.11
C ALA A 55 -18.07 -8.45 -3.41
N TYR A 56 -17.15 -9.28 -3.93
CA TYR A 56 -16.24 -8.91 -5.01
C TYR A 56 -16.16 -9.97 -6.13
N PRO A 57 -17.29 -10.42 -6.70
CA PRO A 57 -17.33 -11.56 -7.62
C PRO A 57 -16.61 -11.32 -8.96
N LYS A 58 -16.35 -10.06 -9.31
CA LYS A 58 -15.61 -9.68 -10.53
C LYS A 58 -14.09 -9.82 -10.40
N TYR A 59 -13.57 -9.97 -9.18
CA TYR A 59 -12.13 -10.00 -8.90
C TYR A 59 -11.60 -11.41 -8.68
N ALA A 60 -12.44 -12.33 -8.22
CA ALA A 60 -12.02 -13.70 -7.99
C ALA A 60 -13.18 -14.69 -8.09
N ARG A 61 -12.85 -15.95 -8.44
CA ARG A 61 -13.79 -17.08 -8.47
C ARG A 61 -13.07 -18.39 -8.15
N ARG A 62 -13.82 -19.36 -7.63
CA ARG A 62 -13.35 -20.76 -7.52
C ARG A 62 -13.61 -21.52 -8.81
N ASP A 63 -12.66 -22.37 -9.17
CA ASP A 63 -12.73 -23.28 -10.31
C ASP A 63 -12.11 -24.63 -9.90
N GLY A 64 -12.94 -25.50 -9.33
CA GLY A 64 -12.48 -26.69 -8.63
C GLY A 64 -11.54 -26.32 -7.46
N GLY A 65 -10.35 -26.94 -7.41
CA GLY A 65 -9.32 -26.67 -6.39
C GLY A 65 -8.49 -25.40 -6.63
N LYS A 66 -8.90 -24.53 -7.56
CA LYS A 66 -8.16 -23.33 -7.96
C LYS A 66 -8.91 -22.06 -7.59
N LEU A 67 -8.16 -21.05 -7.18
CA LEU A 67 -8.63 -19.68 -7.08
C LEU A 67 -8.15 -18.91 -8.31
N ILE A 68 -9.09 -18.36 -9.08
CA ILE A 68 -8.79 -17.55 -10.26
C ILE A 68 -8.98 -16.09 -9.90
N LEU A 69 -7.98 -15.25 -10.20
CA LEU A 69 -8.02 -13.81 -9.99
C LEU A 69 -8.18 -13.11 -11.32
N SER A 70 -9.01 -12.05 -11.35
CA SER A 70 -9.38 -11.38 -12.59
C SER A 70 -9.44 -9.86 -12.42
N TYR A 71 -9.06 -9.13 -13.46
CA TYR A 71 -9.34 -7.70 -13.62
C TYR A 71 -10.03 -7.47 -14.95
N ASP A 72 -11.04 -6.60 -14.95
CA ASP A 72 -11.72 -6.14 -16.16
C ASP A 72 -12.19 -7.29 -17.08
N GLY A 73 -12.59 -8.42 -16.48
CA GLY A 73 -13.04 -9.61 -17.19
C GLY A 73 -11.93 -10.52 -17.75
N ARG A 74 -10.65 -10.22 -17.46
CA ARG A 74 -9.49 -11.04 -17.82
C ARG A 74 -8.90 -11.71 -16.58
N ASP A 75 -8.65 -13.01 -16.68
CA ASP A 75 -7.94 -13.76 -15.64
C ASP A 75 -6.45 -13.37 -15.67
N ILE A 76 -5.90 -12.95 -14.52
CA ILE A 76 -4.51 -12.49 -14.37
C ILE A 76 -3.62 -13.48 -13.62
N ALA A 77 -4.23 -14.32 -12.78
CA ALA A 77 -3.51 -15.32 -12.02
C ALA A 77 -4.43 -16.51 -11.69
N ARG A 78 -3.80 -17.66 -11.54
CA ARG A 78 -4.42 -18.89 -11.05
C ARG A 78 -3.59 -19.41 -9.90
N LEU A 79 -4.25 -19.66 -8.77
CA LEU A 79 -3.63 -20.14 -7.54
C LEU A 79 -4.17 -21.54 -7.24
N THR A 80 -3.28 -22.53 -7.26
CA THR A 80 -3.63 -23.93 -7.02
C THR A 80 -3.28 -24.28 -5.58
N SER A 81 -4.28 -24.69 -4.81
CA SER A 81 -4.05 -25.11 -3.43
C SER A 81 -3.48 -26.52 -3.37
N SER A 82 -2.61 -26.77 -2.40
CA SER A 82 -2.26 -28.13 -1.98
C SER A 82 -3.51 -28.84 -1.43
N PRO A 83 -3.55 -30.18 -1.41
CA PRO A 83 -4.52 -30.91 -0.60
C PRO A 83 -4.44 -30.44 0.86
N ALA A 84 -5.58 -30.17 1.49
CA ALA A 84 -5.61 -29.69 2.88
C ALA A 84 -5.00 -30.69 3.87
N THR A 85 -5.02 -31.98 3.54
CA THR A 85 -4.37 -33.05 4.32
C THR A 85 -2.85 -32.92 4.37
N ASP A 86 -2.25 -32.20 3.41
CA ASP A 86 -0.81 -32.04 3.31
C ASP A 86 -0.32 -30.78 4.06
N CYS A 87 -1.24 -30.07 4.74
CA CYS A 87 -0.98 -28.83 5.46
C CYS A 87 -0.64 -29.00 6.94
N GLU A 88 -0.22 -30.20 7.36
CA GLU A 88 0.32 -30.41 8.69
C GLU A 88 1.83 -30.07 8.72
N GLY A 89 2.22 -29.07 9.52
CA GLY A 89 3.63 -28.67 9.73
C GLY A 89 4.08 -27.39 9.02
N TRP A 90 5.40 -27.25 8.81
CA TRP A 90 6.07 -25.99 8.44
C TRP A 90 6.09 -25.74 6.93
N GLU A 91 5.40 -24.69 6.45
CA GLU A 91 5.50 -24.08 5.11
C GLU A 91 5.41 -25.00 3.86
N THR A 92 5.09 -26.28 4.05
CA THR A 92 5.11 -27.30 3.00
C THR A 92 3.95 -27.19 2.03
N CYS A 93 2.83 -26.63 2.48
CA CYS A 93 1.61 -26.53 1.69
C CYS A 93 1.25 -25.07 1.35
N SER A 94 0.26 -24.89 0.47
CA SER A 94 -0.37 -23.58 0.25
C SER A 94 -1.87 -23.77 0.09
N LEU A 95 -2.66 -23.18 0.99
CA LEU A 95 -4.10 -23.03 0.82
C LEU A 95 -4.41 -21.59 0.48
N TRP A 96 -4.92 -21.36 -0.72
CA TRP A 96 -5.19 -20.02 -1.24
C TRP A 96 -6.64 -19.67 -1.03
N SER A 97 -6.91 -18.50 -0.45
CA SER A 97 -8.25 -17.97 -0.23
C SER A 97 -8.34 -16.50 -0.62
N PHE A 98 -9.39 -16.13 -1.34
CA PHE A 98 -9.62 -14.73 -1.67
C PHE A 98 -10.09 -13.98 -0.42
N ALA A 99 -9.34 -12.95 -0.04
CA ALA A 99 -9.59 -12.22 1.20
C ALA A 99 -10.36 -10.91 0.92
N GLY A 100 -10.23 -10.33 -0.28
CA GLY A 100 -10.97 -9.14 -0.69
C GLY A 100 -10.14 -8.25 -1.60
N VAL A 101 -10.36 -6.94 -1.47
CA VAL A 101 -9.58 -5.92 -2.20
C VAL A 101 -9.15 -4.81 -1.26
N VAL A 102 -7.98 -4.23 -1.51
CA VAL A 102 -7.55 -2.94 -0.96
C VAL A 102 -7.70 -1.84 -2.01
N ARG A 103 -8.13 -0.64 -1.62
CA ARG A 103 -8.31 0.50 -2.54
C ARG A 103 -7.07 1.37 -2.45
N LEU A 104 -6.31 1.44 -3.53
CA LEU A 104 -5.13 2.28 -3.66
C LEU A 104 -5.38 3.39 -4.70
N THR A 105 -4.47 4.35 -4.79
CA THR A 105 -4.63 5.51 -5.69
C THR A 105 -4.80 5.07 -7.15
N GLU A 106 -4.12 4.00 -7.56
CA GLU A 106 -4.16 3.47 -8.92
C GLU A 106 -5.39 2.57 -9.19
N GLY A 107 -6.16 2.26 -8.14
CA GLY A 107 -7.35 1.43 -8.21
C GLY A 107 -7.39 0.33 -7.15
N PRO A 108 -8.36 -0.58 -7.26
CA PRO A 108 -8.44 -1.75 -6.40
C PRO A 108 -7.26 -2.68 -6.67
N VAL A 109 -6.71 -3.24 -5.59
CA VAL A 109 -5.69 -4.28 -5.57
C VAL A 109 -6.28 -5.52 -4.91
N ILE A 110 -6.14 -6.67 -5.54
CA ILE A 110 -6.68 -7.94 -5.04
C ILE A 110 -5.84 -8.40 -3.87
N VAL A 111 -6.50 -8.84 -2.79
CA VAL A 111 -5.85 -9.43 -1.62
C VAL A 111 -6.20 -10.92 -1.57
N VAL A 112 -5.16 -11.75 -1.56
CA VAL A 112 -5.28 -13.19 -1.34
C VAL A 112 -4.58 -13.53 -0.04
N ARG A 113 -5.19 -14.42 0.75
CA ARG A 113 -4.56 -15.04 1.90
C ARG A 113 -4.03 -16.42 1.52
N ARG A 114 -2.79 -16.70 1.90
CA ARG A 114 -2.17 -18.02 1.85
C ARG A 114 -2.01 -18.56 3.25
N GLU A 115 -2.67 -19.65 3.56
CA GLU A 115 -2.37 -20.46 4.74
C GLU A 115 -1.33 -21.52 4.37
N HIS A 116 -0.37 -21.75 5.27
CA HIS A 116 0.78 -22.62 5.02
C HIS A 116 1.17 -23.47 6.24
N GLY A 117 0.15 -23.97 6.94
CA GLY A 117 0.27 -24.79 8.14
C GLY A 117 0.30 -23.94 9.39
N GLU A 118 1.49 -23.55 9.84
CA GLU A 118 1.69 -22.82 11.11
C GLU A 118 1.48 -21.29 11.02
N GLY A 119 1.04 -20.79 9.86
CA GLY A 119 0.83 -19.37 9.66
C GLY A 119 0.09 -19.03 8.39
N GLU A 120 -0.09 -17.74 8.22
CA GLU A 120 -0.66 -17.15 7.02
C GLU A 120 0.17 -15.96 6.54
N ASN A 121 0.17 -15.76 5.22
CA ASN A 121 0.64 -14.55 4.59
C ASN A 121 -0.45 -13.99 3.68
N TYR A 122 -0.29 -12.73 3.31
CA TYR A 122 -1.16 -12.06 2.36
C TYR A 122 -0.38 -11.74 1.10
N VAL A 123 -1.03 -11.81 -0.05
CA VAL A 123 -0.44 -11.47 -1.34
C VAL A 123 -1.34 -10.47 -2.02
N LEU A 124 -0.76 -9.33 -2.38
CA LEU A 124 -1.40 -8.31 -3.18
C LEU A 124 -1.19 -8.61 -4.65
N PHE A 125 -2.23 -8.52 -5.48
CA PHE A 125 -2.13 -8.64 -6.93
C PHE A 125 -2.62 -7.37 -7.63
N ASP A 126 -1.73 -6.74 -8.38
CA ASP A 126 -2.07 -5.59 -9.21
C ASP A 126 -2.74 -6.00 -10.53
N ARG A 127 -3.16 -5.02 -11.33
CA ARG A 127 -3.83 -5.24 -12.62
C ARG A 127 -2.95 -5.91 -13.68
N ARG A 128 -1.63 -5.93 -13.48
CA ARG A 128 -0.63 -6.50 -14.39
C ARG A 128 -0.20 -7.90 -13.94
N GLY A 129 -0.75 -8.42 -12.84
CA GLY A 129 -0.34 -9.69 -12.25
C GLY A 129 0.97 -9.59 -11.46
N HIS A 130 1.49 -8.37 -11.24
CA HIS A 130 2.56 -8.18 -10.27
C HIS A 130 2.00 -8.47 -8.87
N ARG A 131 2.83 -9.11 -8.05
CA ARG A 131 2.44 -9.61 -6.76
C ARG A 131 3.41 -9.19 -5.69
N GLU A 132 2.88 -8.80 -4.55
CA GLU A 132 3.67 -8.42 -3.38
C GLU A 132 3.23 -9.23 -2.17
N TRP A 133 4.20 -9.88 -1.54
CA TRP A 133 3.99 -10.68 -0.34
C TRP A 133 4.06 -9.81 0.89
N LEU A 134 3.10 -10.05 1.78
CA LEU A 134 2.93 -9.35 3.02
C LEU A 134 2.86 -10.34 4.18
N MET A 135 3.51 -9.98 5.28
CA MET A 135 3.56 -10.85 6.45
C MET A 135 2.22 -10.94 7.18
N GLY A 136 1.36 -9.92 7.08
CA GLY A 136 0.04 -9.90 7.72
C GLY A 136 -1.03 -9.21 6.87
N PRO A 137 -2.26 -9.06 7.40
CA PRO A 137 -3.36 -8.43 6.69
C PRO A 137 -2.99 -7.00 6.24
N PRO A 138 -3.19 -6.64 4.97
CA PRO A 138 -2.85 -5.31 4.48
C PRO A 138 -3.79 -4.22 5.00
N LEU A 139 -3.22 -3.08 5.34
CA LEU A 139 -3.94 -1.87 5.70
C LEU A 139 -3.46 -0.70 4.82
N ALA A 140 -4.33 -0.23 3.92
CA ALA A 140 -4.03 0.86 3.00
C ALA A 140 -4.15 2.24 3.65
N SER A 141 -3.24 3.16 3.30
CA SER A 141 -3.29 4.55 3.76
C SER A 141 -4.48 5.31 3.16
N PRO A 142 -4.94 6.42 3.78
CA PRO A 142 -6.12 7.15 3.31
C PRO A 142 -5.99 7.76 1.91
N ASP A 143 -4.77 8.08 1.48
CA ASP A 143 -4.46 8.56 0.13
C ASP A 143 -4.26 7.41 -0.89
N GLY A 144 -4.26 6.17 -0.40
CA GLY A 144 -4.06 4.95 -1.20
C GLY A 144 -2.64 4.76 -1.73
N ARG A 145 -1.65 5.50 -1.21
CA ARG A 145 -0.26 5.38 -1.65
C ARG A 145 0.51 4.28 -0.93
N HIS A 146 0.25 4.10 0.36
CA HIS A 146 1.01 3.18 1.19
C HIS A 146 0.14 1.99 1.60
N VAL A 147 0.78 0.83 1.74
CA VAL A 147 0.18 -0.35 2.38
C VAL A 147 1.07 -0.77 3.54
N ALA A 148 0.49 -0.89 4.72
CA ALA A 148 1.17 -1.45 5.88
C ALA A 148 0.69 -2.88 6.12
N ALA A 149 1.59 -3.76 6.56
CA ALA A 149 1.28 -5.10 6.99
C ALA A 149 2.23 -5.52 8.12
N GLY A 150 1.80 -6.48 8.92
CA GLY A 150 2.62 -7.04 9.98
C GLY A 150 1.82 -7.93 10.93
N LEU A 151 2.56 -8.72 11.69
CA LEU A 151 2.04 -9.64 12.70
C LEU A 151 2.61 -9.26 14.06
N MET A 152 1.86 -9.55 15.13
CA MET A 152 2.30 -9.27 16.49
C MET A 152 3.33 -10.27 17.01
N SER A 153 3.44 -11.44 16.39
CA SER A 153 4.43 -12.46 16.71
C SER A 153 4.58 -13.39 15.53
N SER A 154 5.79 -13.92 15.34
CA SER A 154 6.05 -14.99 14.38
C SER A 154 6.96 -16.02 15.04
N MET A 155 6.55 -17.28 15.05
CA MET A 155 7.38 -18.37 15.57
C MET A 155 8.55 -18.71 14.63
N ILE A 156 8.47 -18.23 13.38
CA ILE A 156 9.29 -18.70 12.26
C ILE A 156 10.19 -17.60 11.69
N SER A 157 9.97 -16.34 12.08
CA SER A 157 10.78 -15.19 11.67
C SER A 157 10.84 -14.19 12.83
N THR A 158 11.87 -13.35 12.89
CA THR A 158 11.76 -12.10 13.66
C THR A 158 10.60 -11.32 13.04
N GLY A 159 9.55 -11.00 13.79
CA GLY A 159 8.34 -10.46 13.17
C GLY A 159 8.65 -9.16 12.42
N LEU A 160 8.12 -9.09 11.20
CA LEU A 160 8.36 -7.99 10.30
C LEU A 160 7.10 -7.14 10.22
N THR A 161 7.23 -5.89 10.62
CA THR A 161 6.28 -4.84 10.22
C THR A 161 6.82 -4.20 8.96
N GLU A 162 6.01 -4.12 7.91
CA GLU A 162 6.42 -3.52 6.66
C GLU A 162 5.44 -2.45 6.17
N ILE A 163 5.99 -1.42 5.53
CA ILE A 163 5.24 -0.40 4.83
C ILE A 163 5.76 -0.30 3.40
N VAL A 164 4.86 -0.48 2.44
CA VAL A 164 5.12 -0.47 1.00
C VAL A 164 4.67 0.86 0.42
N ASP A 165 5.55 1.56 -0.33
CA ASP A 165 5.15 2.66 -1.22
C ASP A 165 4.68 2.05 -2.55
N TRP A 166 3.35 1.96 -2.71
CA TRP A 166 2.72 1.33 -3.87
C TRP A 166 2.84 2.16 -5.14
N GLN A 167 3.08 3.47 -5.03
CA GLN A 167 3.23 4.33 -6.21
C GLN A 167 4.64 4.29 -6.78
N SER A 168 5.63 3.76 -6.05
CA SER A 168 6.99 3.68 -6.58
C SER A 168 7.14 2.51 -7.53
N THR A 169 7.91 2.69 -8.62
CA THR A 169 8.24 1.59 -9.55
C THR A 169 9.76 1.37 -9.57
N PRO A 170 10.28 0.22 -9.13
CA PRO A 170 9.58 -0.85 -8.40
C PRO A 170 9.04 -0.38 -7.03
N HIS A 171 8.10 -1.13 -6.45
CA HIS A 171 7.59 -0.84 -5.10
C HIS A 171 8.74 -0.82 -4.09
N ARG A 172 8.69 0.13 -3.16
CA ARG A 172 9.72 0.32 -2.14
C ARG A 172 9.18 -0.13 -0.80
N PHE A 173 9.97 -0.95 -0.11
CA PHE A 173 9.64 -1.49 1.19
C PHE A 173 10.48 -0.81 2.26
N GLN A 174 9.86 -0.55 3.39
CA GLN A 174 10.56 -0.28 4.63
C GLN A 174 10.07 -1.28 5.67
N ASP A 175 10.99 -1.98 6.33
CA ASP A 175 10.69 -3.00 7.33
C ASP A 175 11.30 -2.66 8.70
N SER A 176 10.58 -3.02 9.75
CA SER A 176 11.09 -3.03 11.12
C SER A 176 11.17 -4.47 11.60
N GLU A 177 12.27 -4.79 12.28
CA GLU A 177 12.47 -6.06 13.02
C GLU A 177 11.60 -6.13 14.29
N THR A 178 10.81 -5.10 14.58
CA THR A 178 9.80 -5.13 15.65
C THR A 178 8.48 -5.66 15.09
N SER A 179 7.94 -6.68 15.75
CA SER A 179 6.66 -7.31 15.45
C SER A 179 5.51 -6.41 15.85
N CYS A 180 4.91 -5.75 14.86
CA CYS A 180 3.77 -4.90 15.04
C CYS A 180 2.68 -5.23 14.04
N HIS A 181 1.44 -5.11 14.51
CA HIS A 181 0.25 -5.19 13.69
C HIS A 181 -0.28 -3.77 13.38
N PRO A 182 -0.53 -3.42 12.11
CA PRO A 182 -1.19 -2.18 11.74
C PRO A 182 -2.62 -2.11 12.28
N VAL A 183 -2.92 -1.08 13.06
CA VAL A 183 -4.25 -0.90 13.68
C VAL A 183 -5.11 0.06 12.85
N ALA A 184 -4.60 1.26 12.60
CA ALA A 184 -5.34 2.30 11.88
C ALA A 184 -4.43 3.40 11.35
N TRP A 185 -4.70 3.87 10.14
CA TRP A 185 -4.10 5.10 9.65
C TRP A 185 -4.77 6.33 10.26
N GLN A 186 -3.99 7.24 10.85
CA GLN A 186 -4.47 8.55 11.28
C GLN A 186 -4.42 9.58 10.14
N SER A 187 -3.46 9.42 9.23
CA SER A 187 -3.30 10.21 8.00
C SER A 187 -2.44 9.43 7.00
N ALA A 188 -2.19 9.99 5.81
CA ALA A 188 -1.29 9.39 4.83
C ALA A 188 0.16 9.18 5.32
N SER A 189 0.58 9.94 6.34
CA SER A 189 1.94 9.94 6.88
C SER A 189 2.02 9.48 8.34
N HIS A 190 0.93 8.92 8.89
CA HIS A 190 0.85 8.54 10.30
C HIS A 190 -0.02 7.29 10.49
N LEU A 191 0.59 6.21 10.98
CA LEU A 191 -0.01 4.90 11.23
C LEU A 191 0.05 4.54 12.71
N LYS A 192 -1.06 4.07 13.29
CA LYS A 192 -1.09 3.40 14.60
C LYS A 192 -0.77 1.92 14.46
N LEU A 193 0.01 1.41 15.40
CA LEU A 193 0.50 0.05 15.46
C LEU A 193 0.26 -0.50 16.87
N SER A 194 0.05 -1.82 16.96
CA SER A 194 0.12 -2.58 18.22
C SER A 194 1.28 -3.54 18.11
N CYS A 195 2.27 -3.40 18.98
CA CYS A 195 3.53 -4.14 18.91
C CYS A 195 3.67 -5.13 20.06
N ASN A 196 4.42 -6.21 19.81
CA ASN A 196 4.96 -7.08 20.85
C ASN A 196 6.48 -6.95 20.89
N ARG A 197 7.07 -7.04 22.08
CA ARG A 197 8.50 -6.76 22.28
C ARG A 197 9.39 -7.97 22.03
N ASP A 198 8.92 -9.15 22.40
CA ASP A 198 9.78 -10.31 22.60
C ASP A 198 9.34 -11.52 21.75
N ASP A 199 8.38 -11.34 20.83
CA ASP A 199 7.75 -12.42 20.05
C ASP A 199 7.24 -13.60 20.91
N ASP A 200 7.19 -13.42 22.23
CA ASP A 200 6.96 -14.46 23.24
C ASP A 200 5.48 -14.79 23.40
N GLY A 201 4.60 -13.89 22.94
CA GLY A 201 3.15 -13.98 23.15
C GLY A 201 2.72 -13.84 24.62
N GLU A 202 3.66 -13.61 25.54
CA GLU A 202 3.42 -13.53 26.99
C GLU A 202 3.41 -12.09 27.49
N THR A 203 4.26 -11.24 26.90
CA THR A 203 4.32 -9.82 27.24
C THR A 203 3.11 -9.10 26.65
N PRO A 204 2.37 -8.28 27.45
CA PRO A 204 1.24 -7.53 26.92
C PRO A 204 1.67 -6.62 25.76
N PRO A 205 0.86 -6.52 24.69
CA PRO A 205 1.18 -5.65 23.59
C PRO A 205 1.15 -4.18 24.02
N PHE A 206 1.90 -3.35 23.31
CA PHE A 206 1.97 -1.92 23.54
C PHE A 206 1.67 -1.12 22.27
N ASP A 207 1.10 0.06 22.46
CA ASP A 207 0.80 0.98 21.36
C ASP A 207 2.09 1.62 20.83
N ALA A 208 2.18 1.72 19.51
CA ALA A 208 3.22 2.43 18.79
C ALA A 208 2.64 3.24 17.64
N GLU A 209 3.43 4.16 17.11
CA GLU A 209 3.08 4.95 15.94
C GLU A 209 4.22 4.94 14.92
N ALA A 210 3.89 4.88 13.63
CA ALA A 210 4.85 5.10 12.55
C ALA A 210 4.56 6.43 11.85
N HIS A 211 5.61 7.25 11.69
CA HIS A 211 5.55 8.60 11.15
C HIS A 211 6.44 8.70 9.91
N LEU A 212 5.94 9.25 8.80
CA LEU A 212 6.75 9.47 7.59
C LEU A 212 7.48 10.83 7.69
N VAL A 213 8.79 10.80 7.90
CA VAL A 213 9.64 11.99 8.07
C VAL A 213 10.74 11.99 7.02
N GLY A 214 10.76 12.99 6.14
CA GLY A 214 11.78 13.09 5.09
C GLY A 214 11.81 11.89 4.12
N GLY A 215 10.68 11.22 3.93
CA GLY A 215 10.56 10.03 3.07
C GLY A 215 10.93 8.70 3.74
N VAL A 216 11.24 8.71 5.05
CA VAL A 216 11.57 7.52 5.83
C VAL A 216 10.52 7.33 6.93
N TRP A 217 10.03 6.11 7.09
CA TRP A 217 9.14 5.76 8.19
C TRP A 217 9.94 5.66 9.48
N GLN A 218 9.47 6.31 10.52
CA GLN A 218 10.08 6.29 11.85
C GLN A 218 9.10 5.69 12.83
N LEU A 219 9.52 4.64 13.52
CA LEU A 219 8.74 4.02 14.57
C LEU A 219 8.95 4.79 15.88
N VAL A 220 7.85 5.24 16.48
CA VAL A 220 7.80 6.04 17.70
C VAL A 220 7.00 5.28 18.74
N ALA A 221 7.65 4.85 19.82
CA ALA A 221 6.99 4.13 20.91
C ALA A 221 7.68 4.38 22.26
N LYS A 222 6.95 4.07 23.34
CA LYS A 222 7.49 3.87 24.68
C LYS A 222 7.00 2.50 25.16
N PRO A 223 7.85 1.47 25.29
CA PRO A 223 9.32 1.48 25.20
C PRO A 223 9.88 1.70 23.78
N GLN A 224 11.17 2.02 23.68
CA GLN A 224 11.85 2.20 22.39
C GLN A 224 11.95 0.87 21.63
N VAL A 225 11.82 0.93 20.30
CA VAL A 225 11.72 -0.19 19.37
C VAL A 225 12.64 0.01 18.16
N ALA A 226 12.85 -1.04 17.36
CA ALA A 226 13.70 -0.96 16.17
C ALA A 226 13.07 -0.04 15.11
N ALA A 227 13.87 0.86 14.55
CA ALA A 227 13.42 1.74 13.47
C ALA A 227 13.18 0.94 12.17
N PHE A 228 12.33 1.49 11.30
CA PHE A 228 12.21 0.97 9.95
C PHE A 228 13.50 1.20 9.16
N LYS A 229 13.85 0.23 8.32
CA LYS A 229 14.99 0.26 7.41
C LYS A 229 14.48 0.05 5.99
N PRO A 230 15.04 0.74 4.98
CA PRO A 230 14.72 0.43 3.59
C PRO A 230 15.19 -0.98 3.23
N ARG A 231 14.30 -1.78 2.64
CA ARG A 231 14.67 -3.06 2.04
C ARG A 231 15.37 -2.81 0.70
N PRO A 232 16.52 -3.44 0.43
CA PRO A 232 17.14 -3.39 -0.89
C PRO A 232 16.18 -3.90 -1.97
N LEU A 233 16.22 -3.27 -3.14
CA LEU A 233 15.50 -3.79 -4.29
C LEU A 233 16.07 -5.16 -4.66
N ARG A 234 15.19 -6.12 -4.94
CA ARG A 234 15.59 -7.44 -5.43
C ARG A 234 16.28 -7.29 -6.78
N ASP A 235 17.42 -7.94 -6.95
CA ASP A 235 18.02 -8.08 -8.26
C ASP A 235 17.26 -9.13 -9.11
N LYS A 236 17.60 -9.23 -10.39
CA LYS A 236 16.92 -10.14 -11.32
C LYS A 236 17.06 -11.62 -10.93
N ALA A 237 18.19 -12.00 -10.32
CA ALA A 237 18.44 -13.38 -9.93
C ALA A 237 17.55 -13.76 -8.74
N THR A 238 17.51 -12.90 -7.73
CA THR A 238 16.64 -13.01 -6.56
C THR A 238 15.17 -13.00 -6.97
N GLN A 239 14.80 -12.16 -7.93
CA GLN A 239 13.44 -12.13 -8.47
C GLN A 239 13.08 -13.45 -9.16
N ALA A 240 13.96 -14.00 -10.01
CA ALA A 240 13.73 -15.26 -10.69
C ALA A 240 13.64 -16.46 -9.72
N GLU A 241 14.45 -16.46 -8.65
CA GLU A 241 14.35 -17.46 -7.59
C GLU A 241 13.00 -17.36 -6.86
N GLY A 242 12.56 -16.15 -6.53
CA GLY A 242 11.23 -15.90 -5.98
C GLY A 242 10.12 -16.43 -6.89
N ASP A 243 10.17 -16.09 -8.18
CA ASP A 243 9.19 -16.53 -9.17
C ASP A 243 9.14 -18.08 -9.26
N ALA A 244 10.30 -18.75 -9.24
CA ALA A 244 10.38 -20.20 -9.27
C ALA A 244 9.82 -20.85 -7.98
N TRP A 245 10.11 -20.26 -6.82
CA TRP A 245 9.54 -20.70 -5.55
C TRP A 245 8.02 -20.57 -5.54
N GLU A 246 7.47 -19.44 -6.01
CA GLU A 246 6.02 -19.19 -6.05
C GLU A 246 5.29 -20.15 -7.00
N GLN A 247 5.90 -20.48 -8.15
CA GLN A 247 5.39 -21.54 -9.02
C GLN A 247 5.30 -22.88 -8.27
N GLY A 248 6.32 -23.21 -7.47
CA GLY A 248 6.30 -24.35 -6.56
C GLY A 248 5.22 -24.29 -5.48
N LYS A 249 4.69 -23.09 -5.16
CA LYS A 249 3.55 -22.87 -4.27
C LYS A 249 2.21 -22.77 -5.00
N GLY A 250 2.18 -23.08 -6.30
CA GLY A 250 0.96 -23.16 -7.10
C GLY A 250 0.49 -21.81 -7.67
N VAL A 251 1.36 -20.80 -7.71
CA VAL A 251 1.08 -19.50 -8.35
C VAL A 251 1.40 -19.57 -9.85
N GLU A 252 0.40 -19.33 -10.69
CA GLU A 252 0.54 -19.21 -12.13
C GLU A 252 0.05 -17.82 -12.57
N ILE A 253 0.96 -16.98 -13.08
CA ILE A 253 0.60 -15.69 -13.68
C ILE A 253 0.16 -15.93 -15.12
N LEU A 254 -1.00 -15.38 -15.47
CA LEU A 254 -1.60 -15.54 -16.78
C LEU A 254 -1.20 -14.35 -17.67
N PRO A 255 -1.05 -14.58 -18.98
CA PRO A 255 -0.60 -13.55 -19.92
C PRO A 255 -1.58 -12.39 -19.97
#